data_AF-A0A0G1M263-F1
#
_entry.id   AF-A0A0G1M263-F1
#
_cell.length_a   1.000
_cell.length_b   1.000
_cell.length_c   1.000
_cell.angle_alpha   90.00
_cell.angle_beta   90.00
_cell.angle_gamma   90.00
#
_symmetry.space_group_name_H-M   'P 1'
#
loop_
_entity.id
_entity.type
_entity.pdbx_description
1 polymer ?
#
loop_
_entity_poly.entity_id
_entity_poly.type
_entity_poly.pdbx_seq_one_letter_code
_entity_poly.pdbx_strand_id
1 'polypeptide(L)'
;MIAETINQEIAKALKAKDEIRLSTLRLLSSALNYEFIAKQHKLSEEEELVVVRREVKRRKDAIEAYEKAGAKERAEKEKKEMAVLEEYLPAQMTDEELRPT
;
A
#
# COMPACT_ATOMS: atom_id res chain seq x y z
N MET A 1 12.12 6.66 -7.19
CA MET A 1 12.19 5.47 -6.31
C MET A 1 11.26 5.60 -5.11
N ILE A 2 10.20 4.81 -5.09
CA ILE A 2 9.17 4.77 -4.05
C ILE A 2 9.76 4.22 -2.73
N ALA A 3 10.67 3.25 -2.79
CA ALA A 3 11.30 2.67 -1.60
C ALA A 3 12.08 3.69 -0.76
N GLU A 4 12.72 4.68 -1.39
CA GLU A 4 13.44 5.74 -0.67
C GLU A 4 12.46 6.71 0.01
N THR A 5 11.38 7.10 -0.68
CA THR A 5 10.32 7.94 -0.14
C THR A 5 9.65 7.30 1.07
N ILE A 6 9.34 6.00 1.00
CA ILE A 6 8.67 5.28 2.11
C ILE A 6 9.51 5.32 3.39
N ASN A 7 10.84 5.17 3.30
CA ASN A 7 11.70 5.25 4.48
C ASN A 7 11.63 6.62 5.17
N GLN A 8 11.57 7.70 4.39
CA GLN A 8 11.38 9.05 4.92
C GLN A 8 9.99 9.24 5.53
N GLU A 9 8.96 8.73 4.86
CA GLU A 9 7.58 8.83 5.31
C GLU A 9 7.32 8.02 6.58
N ILE A 10 7.98 6.87 6.77
CA ILE A 10 7.95 6.10 8.03
C ILE A 10 8.46 6.98 9.19
N ALA A 11 9.58 7.70 8.99
CA ALA A 11 10.12 8.58 10.01
C ALA A 11 9.19 9.77 10.31
N LYS A 12 8.50 10.31 9.30
CA LYS A 12 7.48 11.35 9.48
C LYS A 12 6.25 10.82 10.21
N ALA A 13 5.73 9.66 9.82
CA ALA A 13 4.59 9.02 10.47
C ALA A 13 4.86 8.72 11.94
N LEU A 14 6.09 8.28 12.26
CA LEU A 14 6.53 8.06 13.64
C LEU A 14 6.52 9.37 14.46
N LYS A 15 6.99 10.48 13.88
CA LYS A 15 6.96 11.80 14.53
C LYS A 15 5.54 12.34 14.70
N ALA A 16 4.69 12.11 13.70
CA ALA A 16 3.27 12.50 13.72
C ALA A 16 2.41 11.60 14.63
N LYS A 17 2.96 10.50 15.15
CA LYS A 17 2.22 9.45 15.90
C LYS A 17 1.03 8.89 15.12
N ASP A 18 1.15 8.84 13.80
CA ASP A 18 0.15 8.24 12.92
C ASP A 18 0.41 6.73 12.83
N GLU A 19 -0.21 5.97 13.73
CA GLU A 19 -0.01 4.52 13.83
C GLU A 19 -0.50 3.78 12.58
N ILE A 20 -1.57 4.27 11.94
CA ILE A 20 -2.12 3.65 10.73
C ILE A 20 -1.12 3.82 9.61
N ARG A 21 -0.75 5.06 9.27
CA ARG A 21 0.24 5.37 8.22
C ARG A 21 1.56 4.67 8.50
N LEU A 22 2.04 4.68 9.74
CA LEU A 22 3.29 4.00 10.11
C LEU A 22 3.23 2.49 9.83
N SER A 23 2.14 1.82 10.21
CA SER A 23 1.99 0.38 10.00
C SER A 23 1.90 0.03 8.52
N THR A 24 1.12 0.81 7.75
CA THR A 24 0.95 0.63 6.30
C THR A 24 2.26 0.83 5.56
N LEU A 25 3.01 1.89 5.86
CA LEU A 25 4.29 2.16 5.20
C LEU A 25 5.36 1.11 5.53
N ARG A 26 5.39 0.60 6.76
CA ARG A 26 6.29 -0.51 7.14
C ARG A 26 5.96 -1.80 6.38
N LEU A 27 4.67 -2.11 6.22
CA LEU A 27 4.23 -3.27 5.44
C LEU A 27 4.58 -3.11 3.97
N LEU A 28 4.35 -1.93 3.39
CA LEU A 28 4.72 -1.64 2.01
C LEU A 28 6.24 -1.72 1.78
N SER A 29 7.04 -1.16 2.70
CA SER A 29 8.50 -1.29 2.66
C SER A 29 8.95 -2.75 2.70
N SER A 30 8.28 -3.58 3.49
CA SER A 30 8.57 -5.02 3.57
C SER A 30 8.20 -5.74 2.27
N ALA A 31 7.07 -5.39 1.65
CA ALA A 31 6.64 -5.95 0.37
C ALA A 31 7.60 -5.59 -0.76
N LEU A 32 8.10 -4.35 -0.80
CA LEU A 32 9.12 -3.92 -1.75
C LEU A 32 10.44 -4.67 -1.53
N ASN A 33 10.87 -4.83 -0.27
CA ASN A 33 12.08 -5.59 0.04
C ASN A 33 11.93 -7.07 -0.33
N TYR A 34 10.76 -7.66 -0.13
CA TYR A 34 10.48 -9.03 -0.56
C TYR A 34 10.58 -9.18 -2.07
N GLU A 35 10.01 -8.24 -2.83
CA GLU A 35 10.11 -8.25 -4.30
C GLU A 35 11.56 -8.04 -4.77
N PHE A 36 12.33 -7.16 -4.13
CA PHE A 36 13.76 -6.97 -4.40
C PHE A 36 14.54 -8.29 -4.21
N ILE A 37 14.29 -9.00 -3.10
CA ILE A 37 14.91 -10.30 -2.83
C ILE A 37 14.46 -11.34 -3.87
N ALA A 38 13.17 -11.38 -4.20
CA ALA A 38 12.60 -12.34 -5.16
C ALA A 38 13.14 -12.15 -6.58
N LYS A 39 13.34 -10.89 -7.00
CA LYS A 39 13.86 -10.54 -8.32
C LYS A 39 15.38 -10.55 -8.40
N GLN A 40 16.07 -10.55 -7.24
CA GLN A 40 17.53 -10.52 -7.10
C GLN A 40 18.20 -9.33 -7.80
N HIS A 41 17.48 -8.22 -7.97
CA HIS A 41 17.99 -6.98 -8.56
C HIS A 41 17.30 -5.76 -7.96
N LYS A 42 17.87 -4.57 -8.16
CA LYS A 42 17.23 -3.32 -7.74
C LYS A 42 15.95 -3.13 -8.56
N LEU A 43 14.81 -3.02 -7.87
CA LEU A 43 13.53 -2.78 -8.53
C LEU A 43 13.58 -1.48 -9.33
N SER A 44 13.05 -1.53 -10.54
CA SER A 44 12.73 -0.34 -11.32
C SER A 44 11.49 0.36 -10.76
N GLU A 45 11.27 1.63 -11.14
CA GLU A 45 10.09 2.38 -10.70
C GLU A 45 8.78 1.70 -11.10
N GLU A 46 8.75 1.05 -12.27
CA GLU A 46 7.59 0.27 -12.72
C GLU A 46 7.35 -0.96 -11.83
N GLU A 47 8.40 -1.68 -11.43
CA GLU A 47 8.28 -2.81 -10.51
C GLU A 47 7.83 -2.38 -9.12
N GLU A 48 8.34 -1.25 -8.61
CA GLU A 48 7.87 -0.67 -7.35
C GLU A 48 6.37 -0.35 -7.42
N LEU A 49 5.91 0.26 -8.52
CA LEU A 49 4.49 0.55 -8.74
C LEU A 49 3.64 -0.72 -8.77
N VAL A 50 4.11 -1.80 -9.41
CA VAL A 50 3.42 -3.10 -9.42
C VAL A 50 3.23 -3.64 -8.00
N VAL A 51 4.24 -3.50 -7.13
CA VAL A 51 4.13 -3.90 -5.72
C VAL A 51 3.10 -3.06 -4.97
N VAL A 52 3.12 -1.74 -5.16
CA VAL A 52 2.14 -0.83 -4.53
C VAL A 52 0.71 -1.20 -4.96
N ARG A 53 0.47 -1.41 -6.26
CA ARG A 53 -0.84 -1.84 -6.79
C ARG A 53 -1.30 -3.15 -6.18
N ARG A 54 -0.41 -4.15 -6.08
CA ARG A 54 -0.70 -5.44 -5.47
C ARG A 54 -1.16 -5.28 -4.02
N GLU A 55 -0.51 -4.39 -3.26
CA GLU A 55 -0.90 -4.12 -1.88
C GLU A 55 -2.22 -3.34 -1.78
N VAL A 56 -2.48 -2.35 -2.65
CA VAL A 56 -3.79 -1.66 -2.73
C VAL A 56 -4.92 -2.65 -3.00
N LYS A 57 -4.74 -3.53 -3.99
CA LYS A 57 -5.71 -4.57 -4.32
C LYS A 57 -6.00 -5.49 -3.15
N ARG A 58 -4.97 -5.92 -2.42
CA ARG A 58 -5.13 -6.74 -1.20
C ARG A 58 -5.98 -6.04 -0.13
N ARG A 59 -5.80 -4.73 0.06
CA ARG A 59 -6.65 -3.95 0.99
C ARG A 59 -8.08 -3.88 0.51
N LYS A 60 -8.30 -3.66 -0.78
CA LYS A 60 -9.64 -3.69 -1.37
C LYS A 60 -10.35 -5.03 -1.17
N ASP A 61 -9.68 -6.14 -1.45
CA ASP A 61 -10.20 -7.48 -1.21
C ASP A 61 -10.50 -7.71 0.29
N ALA A 62 -9.64 -7.24 1.19
CA ALA A 62 -9.84 -7.33 2.64
C ALA A 62 -11.03 -6.47 3.12
N ILE A 63 -11.18 -5.25 2.59
CA ILE A 63 -12.33 -4.36 2.86
C ILE A 63 -13.62 -5.09 2.50
N GLU A 64 -13.73 -5.62 1.28
CA GLU A 64 -14.91 -6.36 0.84
C GLU A 64 -15.19 -7.58 1.73
N ALA A 65 -14.16 -8.32 2.10
CA ALA A 65 -14.30 -9.48 2.98
C ALA A 65 -14.79 -9.08 4.39
N TYR A 66 -14.24 -8.01 4.97
CA TYR A 66 -14.66 -7.51 6.27
C TYR A 66 -16.06 -6.89 6.25
N GLU A 67 -16.44 -6.19 5.18
CA GLU A 67 -17.81 -5.68 5.01
C GLU A 67 -18.82 -6.82 4.89
N LYS A 68 -18.51 -7.86 4.10
CA LYS A 68 -19.34 -9.08 3.99
C LYS A 68 -19.47 -9.82 5.32
N ALA A 69 -18.43 -9.82 6.14
CA ALA A 69 -18.42 -10.43 7.48
C ALA A 69 -19.07 -9.55 8.57
N GLY A 70 -19.56 -8.35 8.24
CA GLY A 70 -20.12 -7.40 9.20
C GLY A 70 -19.10 -6.72 10.11
N ALA A 71 -17.80 -6.91 9.87
CA ALA A 71 -16.70 -6.36 10.66
C ALA A 71 -16.35 -4.92 10.21
N LYS A 72 -17.30 -3.99 10.36
CA LYS A 72 -17.20 -2.61 9.85
C LYS A 72 -15.96 -1.85 10.36
N GLU A 73 -15.59 -2.03 11.62
CA GLU A 73 -14.40 -1.36 12.18
C GLU A 73 -13.09 -1.82 11.50
N ARG A 74 -13.01 -3.10 11.12
CA ARG A 74 -11.84 -3.61 10.37
C ARG A 74 -11.85 -3.11 8.93
N ALA A 75 -13.01 -3.08 8.29
CA ALA A 75 -13.15 -2.51 6.94
C ALA A 75 -12.76 -1.02 6.91
N GLU A 76 -13.18 -0.23 7.89
CA GLU A 76 -12.79 1.18 8.04
C GLU A 76 -11.29 1.35 8.21
N LYS A 77 -10.65 0.47 9.00
CA LYS A 77 -9.20 0.49 9.16
C LYS A 77 -8.51 0.21 7.83
N GLU A 78 -8.90 -0.85 7.13
CA GLU A 78 -8.32 -1.19 5.82
C GLU A 78 -8.55 -0.08 4.78
N LYS A 79 -9.69 0.62 4.80
CA LYS A 79 -9.95 1.79 3.94
C LYS A 79 -8.94 2.93 4.20
N LYS A 80 -8.62 3.19 5.47
CA LYS A 80 -7.60 4.20 5.83
C LYS A 80 -6.21 3.76 5.38
N GLU A 81 -5.87 2.49 5.53
CA GLU A 81 -4.58 1.95 5.05
C GLU A 81 -4.50 2.01 3.51
N MET A 82 -5.60 1.68 2.81
CA MET A 82 -5.69 1.78 1.35
C MET A 82 -5.46 3.20 0.85
N ALA A 83 -6.12 4.19 1.46
CA ALA A 83 -5.96 5.60 1.10
C ALA A 83 -4.50 6.08 1.20
N VAL A 84 -3.77 5.61 2.22
CA VAL A 84 -2.32 5.90 2.36
C VAL A 84 -1.52 5.29 1.23
N LEU A 85 -1.83 4.06 0.81
CA LEU A 85 -1.13 3.41 -0.30
C LEU A 85 -1.41 4.09 -1.64
N GLU A 86 -2.63 4.60 -1.84
CA GLU A 86 -3.03 5.33 -3.05
C GLU A 86 -2.25 6.64 -3.23
N GLU A 87 -1.74 7.27 -2.15
CA GLU A 87 -0.85 8.43 -2.25
C GLU A 87 0.45 8.14 -3.02
N TYR A 88 0.85 6.86 -3.12
CA TYR A 88 2.08 6.43 -3.82
C TYR A 88 1.80 5.88 -5.22
N LEU A 89 0.54 5.88 -5.66
CA LEU A 89 0.17 5.58 -7.04
C LEU A 89 0.02 6.90 -7.82
N PRO A 90 0.45 6.96 -9.08
CA PRO A 90 0.23 8.13 -9.91
C PRO A 90 -1.29 8.29 -10.18
N ALA A 91 -1.74 9.54 -10.30
CA ALA A 91 -3.17 9.90 -10.41
C ALA A 91 -3.92 9.25 -11.60
N GLN A 92 -3.21 8.80 -12.65
CA GLN A 92 -3.83 8.03 -13.74
C GLN A 92 -4.13 6.57 -13.36
N MET A 93 -3.45 6.02 -12.35
CA MET A 93 -3.60 4.62 -11.94
C MET A 93 -4.67 4.41 -10.88
N THR A 94 -5.01 5.41 -10.08
CA THR A 94 -6.11 5.36 -9.10
C THR A 94 -7.49 5.23 -9.77
N ASP A 95 -7.65 5.71 -11.01
CA ASP A 95 -8.90 5.61 -11.77
C ASP A 95 -9.01 4.29 -12.58
N GLU A 96 -7.88 3.70 -12.96
CA GLU A 96 -7.85 2.66 -14.00
C GLU A 96 -8.00 1.21 -13.46
N GLU A 97 -7.81 0.94 -12.16
CA GLU A 97 -7.96 -0.41 -11.58
C GLU A 97 -9.41 -0.82 -11.23
N LEU A 98 -10.42 0.00 -11.58
CA LEU A 98 -11.83 -0.34 -11.43
C LEU A 98 -12.46 -1.02 -12.65
N ARG A 99 -11.71 -1.24 -13.74
CA ARG A 99 -12.22 -1.98 -14.90
C ARG A 99 -11.73 -3.43 -14.86
N PRO A 100 -12.57 -4.41 -14.47
CA PRO A 100 -12.27 -5.81 -14.74
C PRO A 100 -12.26 -5.99 -16.27
N THR A 101 -11.20 -6.60 -16.78
CA THR A 101 -11.23 -7.25 -18.11
C THR A 101 -11.61 -8.71 -17.91
#